data_AF-A0A7V5NB48-F1
#
_entry.id   AF-A0A7V5NB48-F1
#
_cell.length_a   1.000
_cell.length_b   1.000
_cell.length_c   1.000
_cell.angle_alpha   90.00
_cell.angle_beta   90.00
_cell.angle_gamma   90.00
#
_symmetry.space_group_name_H-M   'P 1'
#
loop_
_entity.id
_entity.type
_entity.pdbx_description
1 polymer ?
#
loop_
_entity_poly.entity_id
_entity_poly.type
_entity_poly.pdbx_seq_one_letter_code
_entity_poly.pdbx_strand_id
1 'polypeptide(L)'
;MENNIVKDFLYEEESYKIRGAAFEVWKTFRGIFKEKIVDRALRRELENRGLKIENQKKINIYYKEEKVGIYVPDFVINDKILIEIKGKPFLTKEDERQFWYYLRGSQYRLGFLINFGSEKLEVRRRIYDKAREKYKKISVNQRTHQRQSASIKAFTIIEMLVIVAILFLMLSILILYSRSAEQQIALFKEQAQVISILSRAKSLSMAKFLSIATYDESKAPCGYGVHFEATSTFLIFKDLPVDSDSRCSGADNIYSGPSELEESFSLDPRVLFDSLNLDILFIPPDPKVVITPSQDEATVVLKTIDGSKSVKIKINSAGQITTE
;
A
#
# COMPACT_ATOMS: atom_id res chain seq x y z
N MET A 1 31.67 34.65 -41.46
CA MET A 1 30.68 34.13 -40.49
C MET A 1 31.44 33.84 -39.22
N GLU A 2 31.30 34.71 -38.22
CA GLU A 2 31.97 34.54 -36.92
C GLU A 2 31.44 33.26 -36.26
N ASN A 3 32.35 32.30 -36.06
CA ASN A 3 32.11 31.16 -35.18
C ASN A 3 31.90 31.71 -33.78
N ASN A 4 30.65 31.71 -33.31
CA ASN A 4 30.31 31.84 -31.90
C ASN A 4 30.92 30.63 -31.16
N ILE A 5 32.21 30.72 -30.84
CA ILE A 5 32.88 29.80 -29.92
C ILE A 5 32.16 29.99 -28.58
N VAL A 6 31.28 29.04 -28.27
CA VAL A 6 30.61 28.96 -26.98
C VAL A 6 31.73 28.96 -25.93
N LYS A 7 31.85 30.08 -25.21
CA LYS A 7 32.73 30.27 -24.06
C LYS A 7 32.77 29.00 -23.20
N ASP A 8 33.94 28.39 -23.10
CA ASP A 8 34.35 27.27 -22.22
C ASP A 8 33.20 26.39 -21.70
N PHE A 9 32.93 25.29 -22.41
CA PHE A 9 31.98 24.29 -21.94
C PHE A 9 32.55 23.57 -20.70
N LEU A 10 32.04 23.91 -19.52
CA LEU A 10 32.57 23.38 -18.25
C LEU A 10 32.61 21.83 -18.22
N TYR A 11 33.81 21.26 -18.09
CA TYR A 11 34.06 19.82 -18.13
C TYR A 11 33.51 19.14 -19.39
N GLU A 12 33.89 19.68 -20.55
CA GLU A 12 33.42 19.21 -21.86
C GLU A 12 33.71 17.74 -22.11
N GLU A 13 34.96 17.33 -21.99
CA GLU A 13 35.37 15.94 -22.26
C GLU A 13 34.63 14.95 -21.35
N GLU A 14 34.58 15.22 -20.05
CA GLU A 14 33.84 14.37 -19.12
C GLU A 14 32.34 14.37 -19.43
N SER A 15 31.76 15.52 -19.79
CA SER A 15 30.35 15.64 -20.16
C SER A 15 30.01 14.81 -21.41
N TYR A 16 30.89 14.76 -22.41
CA TYR A 16 30.71 13.92 -23.59
C TYR A 16 30.80 12.43 -23.25
N LYS A 17 31.80 12.03 -22.46
CA LYS A 17 31.96 10.64 -22.02
C LYS A 17 30.77 10.16 -21.19
N ILE A 18 30.27 10.98 -20.26
CA ILE A 18 29.11 10.68 -19.43
C ILE A 18 27.85 10.48 -20.29
N ARG A 19 27.60 11.39 -21.23
CA ARG A 19 26.44 11.26 -22.13
C ARG A 19 26.52 10.03 -23.02
N GLY A 20 27.71 9.75 -23.56
CA GLY A 20 27.94 8.54 -24.35
C GLY A 20 27.69 7.26 -23.54
N ALA A 21 28.19 7.19 -22.30
CA ALA A 21 27.95 6.07 -21.39
C ALA A 21 26.46 5.86 -21.11
N ALA A 22 25.75 6.93 -20.76
CA ALA A 22 24.31 6.88 -20.49
C ALA A 22 23.51 6.43 -21.72
N PHE A 23 23.90 6.89 -22.92
CA PHE A 23 23.25 6.49 -24.16
C PHE A 23 23.44 5.00 -24.48
N GLU A 24 24.65 4.45 -24.31
CA GLU A 24 24.89 3.02 -24.53
C GLU A 24 24.12 2.14 -23.55
N VAL A 25 24.07 2.54 -22.27
CA VAL A 25 23.26 1.84 -21.24
C VAL A 25 21.78 1.86 -21.62
N TRP A 26 21.25 3.03 -21.98
CA TRP A 26 19.84 3.14 -22.37
C TRP A 26 19.52 2.36 -23.64
N LYS A 27 20.41 2.38 -24.65
CA LYS A 27 20.26 1.61 -25.90
C LYS A 27 20.19 0.11 -25.64
N THR A 28 20.97 -0.36 -24.66
CA THR A 28 21.02 -1.78 -24.28
C THR A 28 19.77 -2.21 -23.51
N PHE A 29 19.30 -1.41 -22.56
CA PHE A 29 18.23 -1.80 -21.62
C PHE A 29 16.83 -1.28 -21.98
N ARG A 30 16.72 -0.28 -22.88
CA ARG A 30 15.45 0.35 -23.30
C ARG A 30 14.53 0.82 -22.16
N GLY A 31 15.11 1.10 -20.98
CA GLY A 31 14.40 1.64 -19.82
C GLY A 31 13.53 0.69 -19.01
N ILE A 32 13.64 -0.63 -19.22
CA ILE A 32 12.78 -1.65 -18.57
C ILE A 32 13.36 -2.18 -17.24
N PHE A 33 14.59 -1.81 -16.90
CA PHE A 33 15.34 -2.46 -15.82
C PHE A 33 15.30 -1.70 -14.50
N LYS A 34 15.38 -2.43 -13.39
CA LYS A 34 15.49 -1.87 -12.03
C LYS A 34 16.70 -0.93 -11.93
N GLU A 35 16.54 0.18 -11.21
CA GLU A 35 17.55 1.24 -11.06
C GLU A 35 18.93 0.72 -10.64
N LYS A 36 19.00 -0.24 -9.71
CA LYS A 36 20.27 -0.88 -9.28
C LYS A 36 21.01 -1.65 -10.38
N ILE A 37 20.30 -2.12 -11.40
CA ILE A 37 20.93 -2.80 -12.55
C ILE A 37 21.53 -1.75 -13.49
N VAL A 38 20.76 -0.68 -13.75
CA VAL A 38 21.19 0.47 -14.55
C VAL A 38 22.41 1.15 -13.92
N ASP A 39 22.39 1.36 -12.59
CA ASP A 39 23.51 1.87 -11.80
C ASP A 39 24.81 1.11 -12.09
N ARG A 40 24.78 -0.23 -11.91
CA ARG A 40 25.96 -1.09 -12.13
C ARG A 40 26.44 -1.07 -13.58
N ALA A 41 25.52 -1.02 -14.54
CA ALA A 41 25.88 -0.96 -15.94
C ALA A 41 26.49 0.39 -16.32
N LEU A 42 25.89 1.49 -15.87
CA LEU A 42 26.39 2.84 -16.12
C LEU A 42 27.78 3.03 -15.53
N ARG A 43 27.99 2.52 -14.30
CA ARG A 43 29.30 2.51 -13.67
C ARG A 43 30.35 1.85 -14.56
N ARG A 44 30.08 0.67 -15.09
CA ARG A 44 31.01 -0.07 -15.95
C ARG A 44 31.31 0.70 -17.24
N GLU A 45 30.30 1.29 -17.87
CA GLU A 45 30.48 2.12 -19.07
C GLU A 45 31.33 3.37 -18.81
N LEU A 46 31.12 4.02 -17.66
CA LEU A 46 31.89 5.19 -17.25
C LEU A 46 33.37 4.82 -16.95
N GLU A 47 33.61 3.71 -16.24
CA GLU A 47 34.96 3.18 -15.95
C GLU A 47 35.69 2.81 -17.26
N ASN A 48 35.02 2.12 -18.19
CA ASN A 48 35.58 1.75 -19.51
C ASN A 48 36.02 2.98 -20.33
N ARG A 49 35.42 4.15 -20.09
CA ARG A 49 35.76 5.42 -20.75
C ARG A 49 36.87 6.20 -20.04
N GLY A 50 37.51 5.57 -19.04
CA GLY A 50 38.62 6.13 -18.27
C GLY A 50 38.20 7.19 -17.27
N LEU A 51 36.93 7.21 -16.84
CA LEU A 51 36.46 8.13 -15.81
C LEU A 51 36.68 7.53 -14.42
N LYS A 52 37.26 8.31 -13.51
CA LYS A 52 37.36 7.92 -12.09
C LYS A 52 36.00 8.14 -11.43
N ILE A 53 35.47 7.09 -10.83
CA ILE A 53 34.17 7.12 -10.16
C ILE A 53 34.38 6.94 -8.67
N GLU A 54 33.84 7.87 -7.88
CA GLU A 54 33.71 7.72 -6.44
C GLU A 54 32.25 7.44 -6.12
N ASN A 55 31.97 6.18 -5.76
CA ASN A 55 30.64 5.76 -5.36
C ASN A 55 30.36 6.18 -3.92
N GLN A 56 29.11 6.54 -3.65
CA GLN A 56 28.61 6.80 -2.31
C GLN A 56 29.44 7.83 -1.52
N LYS A 57 30.02 8.82 -2.22
CA LYS A 57 30.80 9.86 -1.57
C LYS A 57 29.92 10.66 -0.62
N LYS A 58 30.27 10.64 0.66
CA LYS A 58 29.57 11.42 1.69
C LYS A 58 29.92 12.90 1.53
N ILE A 59 28.98 13.67 1.00
CA ILE A 59 29.10 15.13 0.87
C ILE A 59 28.45 15.76 2.10
N ASN A 60 29.24 16.47 2.90
CA ASN A 60 28.70 17.23 4.03
C ASN A 60 27.84 18.39 3.51
N ILE A 61 26.63 18.52 4.05
CA ILE A 61 25.74 19.64 3.77
C ILE A 61 25.79 20.62 4.94
N TYR A 62 25.99 21.89 4.63
CA TYR A 62 26.16 22.96 5.62
C TYR A 62 25.01 23.96 5.57
N TYR A 63 24.50 24.32 6.74
CA TYR A 63 23.58 25.44 6.95
C TYR A 63 24.26 26.44 7.89
N LYS A 64 24.43 27.70 7.44
CA LYS A 64 25.15 28.74 8.19
C LYS A 64 26.50 28.26 8.78
N GLU A 65 27.30 27.59 7.95
CA GLU A 65 28.64 27.05 8.30
C GLU A 65 28.64 25.86 9.28
N GLU A 66 27.48 25.48 9.80
CA GLU A 66 27.31 24.28 10.62
C GLU A 66 26.95 23.07 9.74
N LYS A 67 27.58 21.92 10.00
CA LYS A 67 27.24 20.67 9.30
C LYS A 67 25.89 20.18 9.82
N VAL A 68 24.90 20.11 8.92
CA VAL A 68 23.53 19.68 9.26
C VAL A 68 23.15 18.32 8.66
N GLY A 69 23.97 17.77 7.77
CA GLY A 69 23.65 16.49 7.16
C GLY A 69 24.72 15.95 6.22
N ILE A 70 24.40 14.81 5.60
CA ILE A 70 25.22 14.13 4.60
C ILE A 70 24.32 13.84 3.40
N TYR A 71 24.74 14.30 2.22
CA TYR A 71 24.18 13.91 0.94
C TYR A 71 25.11 12.90 0.28
N VAL A 72 24.53 11.87 -0.32
CA VAL A 72 25.27 10.80 -1.00
C VAL A 72 24.71 10.72 -2.43
N PRO A 73 25.40 11.28 -3.44
CA PRO A 73 25.01 11.11 -4.83
C PRO A 73 25.33 9.69 -5.30
N ASP A 74 24.69 9.25 -6.38
CA ASP A 74 24.96 7.95 -7.00
C ASP A 74 26.42 7.87 -7.46
N PHE A 75 26.88 8.90 -8.19
CA PHE A 75 28.28 8.99 -8.63
C PHE A 75 28.87 10.38 -8.47
N VAL A 76 30.16 10.40 -8.14
CA VAL A 76 31.02 11.57 -8.34
C VAL A 76 32.10 11.22 -9.35
N ILE A 77 32.14 11.95 -10.47
CA ILE A 77 33.08 11.71 -11.57
C ILE A 77 34.26 12.66 -11.46
N ASN A 78 35.47 12.10 -11.46
CA ASN A 78 36.75 12.81 -11.40
C ASN A 78 36.84 13.87 -10.28
N ASP A 79 36.10 13.70 -9.18
CA ASP A 79 35.92 14.70 -8.12
C ASP A 79 35.45 16.08 -8.62
N LYS A 80 34.67 16.09 -9.72
CA LYS A 80 34.24 17.32 -10.42
C LYS A 80 32.74 17.39 -10.67
N ILE A 81 32.11 16.26 -11.01
CA ILE A 81 30.74 16.20 -11.54
C ILE A 81 29.90 15.24 -10.69
N LEU A 82 28.71 15.69 -10.30
CA LEU A 82 27.70 14.83 -9.67
C LEU A 82 26.84 14.14 -10.73
N ILE A 83 26.50 12.87 -10.51
CA ILE A 83 25.47 12.18 -11.28
C ILE A 83 24.45 11.60 -10.31
N GLU A 84 23.19 11.86 -10.63
CA GLU A 84 22.02 11.25 -10.00
C GLU A 84 21.23 10.52 -11.10
N ILE A 85 20.87 9.27 -10.86
CA ILE A 85 20.06 8.47 -11.78
C ILE A 85 18.63 8.29 -11.26
N LYS A 86 17.70 8.06 -12.19
CA LYS A 86 16.31 7.70 -11.91
C LYS A 86 15.84 6.62 -12.88
N GLY A 87 14.95 5.75 -12.42
CA GLY A 87 14.20 4.81 -13.25
C GLY A 87 12.69 5.09 -13.23
N LYS A 88 12.26 6.30 -13.62
CA LYS A 88 10.85 6.72 -13.61
C LYS A 88 10.29 6.90 -15.04
N PRO A 89 8.97 6.78 -15.26
CA PRO A 89 8.36 7.02 -16.59
C PRO A 89 8.66 8.40 -17.18
N PHE A 90 8.87 9.41 -16.34
CA PHE A 90 9.30 10.76 -16.72
C PHE A 90 9.90 11.48 -15.49
N LEU A 91 10.76 12.49 -15.73
CA LEU A 91 11.26 13.38 -14.68
C LEU A 91 10.19 14.39 -14.25
N THR A 92 9.98 14.52 -12.94
CA THR A 92 9.09 15.55 -12.38
C THR A 92 9.83 16.85 -12.09
N LYS A 93 9.08 17.95 -11.93
CA LYS A 93 9.64 19.23 -11.46
C LYS A 93 10.28 19.11 -10.07
N GLU A 94 9.78 18.20 -9.23
CA GLU A 94 10.33 17.97 -7.89
C GLU A 94 11.70 17.29 -7.96
N ASP A 95 11.86 16.30 -8.85
CA ASP A 95 13.15 15.61 -9.06
C ASP A 95 14.24 16.62 -9.49
N GLU A 96 13.92 17.50 -10.44
CA GLU A 96 14.84 18.54 -10.88
C GLU A 96 15.17 19.55 -9.77
N ARG A 97 14.17 19.91 -8.96
CA ARG A 97 14.34 20.84 -7.83
C ARG A 97 15.22 20.25 -6.74
N GLN A 98 14.97 19.01 -6.34
CA GLN A 98 15.74 18.30 -5.33
C GLN A 98 17.20 18.18 -5.77
N PHE A 99 17.43 17.72 -7.00
CA PHE A 99 18.77 17.64 -7.58
C PHE A 99 19.49 18.99 -7.59
N TRP A 100 18.79 20.06 -7.97
CA TRP A 100 19.35 21.42 -7.97
C TRP A 100 19.79 21.89 -6.58
N TYR A 101 18.98 21.66 -5.54
CA TYR A 101 19.33 22.06 -4.18
C TYR A 101 20.54 21.28 -3.65
N TYR A 102 20.65 19.99 -3.93
CA TYR A 102 21.82 19.22 -3.55
C TYR A 102 23.08 19.66 -4.30
N LEU A 103 22.99 19.92 -5.61
CA LEU A 103 24.12 20.47 -6.37
C LEU A 103 24.57 21.82 -5.76
N ARG A 104 23.63 22.72 -5.47
CA ARG A 104 23.92 24.01 -4.80
C ARG A 104 24.51 23.86 -3.40
N GLY A 105 24.09 22.82 -2.68
CA GLY A 105 24.57 22.47 -1.35
C GLY A 105 25.93 21.79 -1.36
N SER A 106 26.43 21.34 -2.51
CA SER A 106 27.70 20.63 -2.65
C SER A 106 28.86 21.54 -3.08
N GLN A 107 30.08 21.00 -3.05
CA GLN A 107 31.27 21.67 -3.58
C GLN A 107 31.39 21.62 -5.12
N TYR A 108 30.51 20.88 -5.79
CA TYR A 108 30.61 20.63 -7.23
C TYR A 108 29.85 21.68 -8.04
N ARG A 109 30.40 22.04 -9.19
CA ARG A 109 29.83 23.07 -10.09
C ARG A 109 28.89 22.50 -11.13
N LEU A 110 29.01 21.21 -11.45
CA LEU A 110 28.26 20.56 -12.50
C LEU A 110 27.61 19.30 -11.98
N GLY A 111 26.39 19.03 -12.41
CA GLY A 111 25.81 17.71 -12.26
C GLY A 111 24.90 17.30 -13.41
N PHE A 112 24.68 15.99 -13.48
CA PHE A 112 23.72 15.33 -14.37
C PHE A 112 22.63 14.65 -13.57
N LEU A 113 21.38 14.93 -13.91
CA LEU A 113 20.23 14.13 -13.52
C LEU A 113 19.80 13.33 -14.76
N ILE A 114 19.87 12.00 -14.66
CA ILE A 114 19.66 11.11 -15.80
C ILE A 114 18.51 10.16 -15.49
N ASN A 115 17.43 10.21 -16.28
CA ASN A 115 16.34 9.26 -16.15
C ASN A 115 16.40 8.23 -17.27
N PHE A 116 16.52 6.96 -16.85
CA PHE A 116 16.58 5.80 -17.73
C PHE A 116 15.23 5.12 -17.92
N GLY A 117 14.22 5.41 -17.09
CA GLY A 117 12.94 4.70 -17.09
C GLY A 117 11.89 5.23 -18.08
N SER A 118 12.21 6.27 -18.83
CA SER A 118 11.32 6.90 -19.82
C SER A 118 11.53 6.30 -21.21
N GLU A 119 10.56 6.54 -22.11
CA GLU A 119 10.59 6.08 -23.51
C GLU A 119 11.83 6.56 -24.28
N LYS A 120 12.45 7.65 -23.82
CA LYS A 120 13.70 8.20 -24.33
C LYS A 120 14.63 8.52 -23.16
N LEU A 121 15.94 8.41 -23.36
CA LEU A 121 16.90 8.83 -22.33
C LEU A 121 16.75 10.33 -22.04
N GLU A 122 16.39 10.68 -20.81
CA GLU A 122 16.29 12.06 -20.37
C GLU A 122 17.57 12.46 -19.61
N VAL A 123 18.30 13.44 -20.14
CA VAL A 123 19.54 13.94 -19.54
C VAL A 123 19.41 15.42 -19.22
N ARG A 124 19.43 15.76 -17.93
CA ARG A 124 19.44 17.15 -17.45
C ARG A 124 20.82 17.50 -16.92
N ARG A 125 21.55 18.35 -17.64
CA ARG A 125 22.83 18.93 -17.22
C ARG A 125 22.58 20.28 -16.53
N ARG A 126 23.03 20.45 -15.28
CA ARG A 126 22.88 21.70 -14.51
C ARG A 126 24.23 22.22 -14.05
N ILE A 127 24.46 23.53 -14.25
CA ILE A 127 25.66 24.24 -13.81
C ILE A 127 25.30 25.18 -12.67
N TYR A 128 26.13 25.19 -11.63
CA TYR A 128 26.06 26.15 -10.53
C TYR A 128 27.45 26.78 -10.30
N ASP A 129 27.69 27.92 -10.92
CA ASP A 129 29.01 28.57 -10.90
C ASP A 129 29.39 29.18 -9.55
N LYS A 130 28.41 29.50 -8.70
CA LYS A 130 28.63 30.08 -7.36
C LYS A 130 29.07 29.07 -6.29
N ALA A 131 29.25 27.79 -6.64
CA ALA A 131 29.65 26.75 -5.68
C ALA A 131 31.00 27.06 -4.99
N ARG A 132 31.96 27.69 -5.69
CA ARG A 132 33.34 27.89 -5.19
C ARG A 132 33.52 28.99 -4.15
N GLU A 133 32.76 30.08 -4.21
CA GLU A 133 32.97 31.24 -3.32
C GLU A 133 32.58 30.93 -1.87
N LYS A 134 31.51 30.16 -1.69
CA LYS A 134 31.02 29.76 -0.37
C LYS A 134 31.95 28.76 0.31
N TYR A 135 32.47 27.77 -0.43
CA TYR A 135 33.32 26.71 0.13
C TYR A 135 34.78 27.11 0.37
N LYS A 136 35.37 28.01 -0.44
CA LYS A 136 36.71 28.54 -0.17
C LYS A 136 36.80 29.30 1.16
N LYS A 137 35.77 30.07 1.53
CA LYS A 137 35.69 30.76 2.83
C LYS A 137 35.66 29.78 4.00
N ILE A 138 34.91 28.69 3.87
CA ILE A 138 34.77 27.65 4.91
C ILE A 138 36.11 26.91 5.12
N SER A 139 36.84 26.55 4.06
CA SER A 139 38.13 25.86 4.19
C SER A 139 39.25 26.71 4.79
N VAL A 140 39.20 28.05 4.65
CA VAL A 140 40.19 28.96 5.23
C VAL A 140 39.94 29.16 6.73
N ASN A 141 38.67 29.22 7.16
CA ASN A 141 38.30 29.28 8.59
C ASN A 141 38.58 27.97 9.35
N GLN A 142 38.81 26.85 8.66
CA GLN A 142 39.11 25.56 9.30
C GLN A 142 40.54 25.44 9.84
N ARG A 143 41.48 26.31 9.46
CA ARG A 143 42.84 26.32 10.05
C ARG A 143 42.90 26.99 11.44
N THR A 144 41.89 27.76 11.81
CA THR A 144 41.81 28.47 13.10
C THR A 144 40.92 27.79 14.15
N HIS A 145 40.22 26.71 13.79
CA HIS A 145 39.39 25.92 14.73
C HIS A 145 39.89 24.48 14.87
N GLN A 146 41.16 24.30 15.24
CA GLN A 146 41.62 23.07 15.89
C GLN A 146 41.83 23.33 17.37
N ARG A 147 40.74 23.14 18.13
CA ARG A 147 40.58 22.97 19.59
C ARG A 147 39.39 23.80 20.08
N GLN A 148 38.20 23.40 19.69
CA GLN A 148 37.10 23.40 20.65
C GLN A 148 36.49 22.00 20.55
N SER A 149 36.70 21.20 21.59
CA SER A 149 35.81 20.08 21.83
C SER A 149 34.41 20.68 21.82
N ALA A 150 33.56 20.17 20.93
CA ALA A 150 32.15 20.40 21.09
C ALA A 150 31.82 19.91 22.50
N SER A 151 31.54 20.86 23.40
CA SER A 151 30.88 20.55 24.65
C SER A 151 29.55 19.95 24.21
N ILE A 152 29.50 18.62 24.18
CA ILE A 152 28.24 17.91 24.17
C ILE A 152 27.63 18.36 25.49
N LYS A 153 26.72 19.34 25.44
CA LYS A 153 25.88 19.65 26.59
C LYS A 153 25.23 18.33 26.94
N ALA A 154 25.73 17.69 27.99
CA ALA A 154 25.11 16.51 28.53
C ALA A 154 23.68 16.94 28.87
N PHE A 155 22.70 16.32 28.21
CA PHE A 155 21.30 16.56 28.50
C PHE A 155 21.10 16.33 29.99
N THR A 156 20.37 17.23 30.62
CA THR A 156 20.09 17.10 32.05
C THR A 156 19.27 15.82 32.28
N ILE A 157 19.41 15.20 33.45
CA ILE A 157 18.60 14.02 33.82
C ILE A 157 17.10 14.33 33.69
N ILE A 158 16.71 15.59 33.93
CA ILE A 158 15.34 16.09 33.79
C ILE A 158 14.87 16.01 32.32
N GLU A 159 15.67 16.45 31.36
CA GLU A 159 15.32 16.37 29.93
C GLU A 159 15.13 14.91 29.47
N MET A 160 16.00 14.00 29.93
CA MET A 160 15.86 12.58 29.63
C MET A 160 14.59 11.98 30.23
N LEU A 161 14.25 12.36 31.46
CA LEU A 161 13.00 11.92 32.11
C LEU A 161 11.77 12.39 31.34
N VAL A 162 11.76 13.63 30.85
CA VAL A 162 10.64 14.17 30.06
C VAL A 162 10.48 13.42 28.75
N ILE A 163 11.57 13.15 28.02
CA ILE A 163 11.50 12.39 26.76
C ILE A 163 10.97 10.98 27.00
N VAL A 164 11.47 10.30 28.03
CA VAL A 164 11.01 8.95 28.38
C VAL A 164 9.53 8.97 28.75
N ALA A 165 9.07 9.95 29.53
CA ALA A 165 7.65 10.10 29.87
C ALA A 165 6.77 10.32 28.62
N ILE A 166 7.21 11.17 27.68
CA ILE A 166 6.50 11.40 26.42
C ILE A 166 6.47 10.13 25.57
N LEU A 167 7.57 9.38 25.49
CA LEU A 167 7.62 8.12 24.74
C LEU A 167 6.66 7.07 25.32
N PHE A 168 6.61 6.93 26.65
CA PHE A 168 5.65 6.04 27.30
C PHE A 168 4.20 6.47 27.06
N LEU A 169 3.91 7.77 27.10
CA LEU A 169 2.59 8.32 26.77
C LEU A 169 2.21 8.05 25.30
N MET A 170 3.13 8.24 24.36
CA MET A 170 2.88 7.94 22.95
C MET A 170 2.67 6.44 22.70
N LEU A 171 3.45 5.59 23.37
CA LEU A 171 3.33 4.14 23.25
C LEU A 171 2.00 3.63 23.78
N SER A 172 1.52 4.16 24.90
CA SER A 172 0.21 3.78 25.46
C SER A 172 -0.92 4.16 24.52
N ILE A 173 -0.88 5.36 23.94
CA ILE A 173 -1.84 5.82 22.92
C ILE A 173 -1.81 4.88 21.71
N LEU A 174 -0.62 4.55 21.18
CA LEU A 174 -0.48 3.67 20.02
C LEU A 174 -1.07 2.28 20.25
N ILE A 175 -0.83 1.70 21.43
CA ILE A 175 -1.37 0.38 21.80
C ILE A 175 -2.91 0.42 21.85
N LEU A 176 -3.49 1.46 22.44
CA LEU A 176 -4.95 1.63 22.49
C LEU A 176 -5.55 1.76 21.08
N TYR A 177 -4.92 2.54 20.20
CA TYR A 177 -5.34 2.65 18.80
C TYR A 177 -5.26 1.32 18.06
N SER A 178 -4.19 0.54 18.26
CA SER A 178 -4.01 -0.74 17.58
C SER A 178 -5.10 -1.75 17.92
N ARG A 179 -5.50 -1.85 19.21
CA ARG A 179 -6.58 -2.74 19.65
C ARG A 179 -7.93 -2.36 19.04
N SER A 180 -8.24 -1.06 19.00
CA SER A 180 -9.50 -0.57 18.38
C SER A 180 -9.54 -0.82 16.87
N ALA A 181 -8.38 -0.74 16.20
CA ALA A 181 -8.25 -1.04 14.78
C ALA A 181 -8.45 -2.54 14.49
N GLU A 182 -7.85 -3.42 15.29
CA GLU A 182 -8.02 -4.87 15.15
C GLU A 182 -9.49 -5.30 15.30
N GLN A 183 -10.19 -4.77 16.31
CA GLN A 183 -11.62 -5.06 16.52
C GLN A 183 -12.47 -4.58 15.33
N GLN A 184 -12.14 -3.43 14.74
CA GLN A 184 -12.83 -2.92 13.57
C GLN A 184 -12.59 -3.79 12.33
N ILE A 185 -11.35 -4.22 12.10
CA ILE A 185 -11.00 -5.12 10.99
C ILE A 185 -11.75 -6.45 11.14
N ALA A 186 -11.81 -7.01 12.35
CA ALA A 186 -12.57 -8.22 12.62
C ALA A 186 -14.06 -8.02 12.28
N LEU A 187 -14.68 -6.93 12.74
CA LEU A 187 -16.09 -6.62 12.47
C LEU A 187 -16.41 -6.56 10.96
N PHE A 188 -15.61 -5.84 10.18
CA PHE A 188 -15.83 -5.74 8.72
C PHE A 188 -15.54 -7.04 7.98
N LYS A 189 -14.58 -7.85 8.44
CA LYS A 189 -14.31 -9.18 7.88
C LYS A 189 -15.51 -10.10 8.09
N GLU A 190 -16.05 -10.14 9.31
CA GLU A 190 -17.23 -10.96 9.63
C GLU A 190 -18.47 -10.49 8.86
N GLN A 191 -18.67 -9.18 8.70
CA GLN A 191 -19.72 -8.63 7.85
C GLN A 191 -19.61 -9.14 6.41
N ALA A 192 -18.41 -9.08 5.82
CA ALA A 192 -18.18 -9.58 4.47
C ALA A 192 -18.39 -11.10 4.37
N GLN A 193 -18.01 -11.87 5.39
CA GLN A 193 -18.25 -13.30 5.46
C GLN A 193 -19.74 -13.62 5.45
N VAL A 194 -20.55 -12.96 6.29
CA VAL A 194 -22.00 -13.17 6.33
C VAL A 194 -22.65 -12.85 4.97
N ILE A 195 -22.27 -11.74 4.32
CA ILE A 195 -22.76 -11.38 2.98
C ILE A 195 -22.37 -12.44 1.94
N SER A 196 -21.13 -12.93 2.01
CA SER A 196 -20.65 -13.98 1.12
C SER A 196 -21.45 -15.28 1.31
N ILE A 197 -21.80 -15.64 2.54
CA ILE A 197 -22.60 -16.83 2.84
C ILE A 197 -24.05 -16.68 2.38
N LEU A 198 -24.68 -15.52 2.59
CA LEU A 198 -26.01 -15.23 2.04
C LEU A 198 -26.03 -15.31 0.51
N SER A 199 -25.01 -14.74 -0.15
CA SER A 199 -24.85 -14.81 -1.60
C SER A 199 -24.61 -16.25 -2.08
N ARG A 200 -23.87 -17.04 -1.30
CA ARG A 200 -23.64 -18.46 -1.57
C ARG A 200 -24.93 -19.27 -1.46
N ALA A 201 -25.73 -19.07 -0.40
CA ALA A 201 -27.04 -19.73 -0.26
C ALA A 201 -27.95 -19.42 -1.46
N LYS A 202 -28.05 -18.15 -1.85
CA LYS A 202 -28.79 -17.73 -3.06
C LYS A 202 -28.29 -18.43 -4.33
N SER A 203 -26.97 -18.52 -4.50
CA SER A 203 -26.36 -19.22 -5.64
C SER A 203 -26.63 -20.73 -5.62
N LEU A 204 -26.64 -21.36 -4.44
CA LEU A 204 -26.96 -22.79 -4.27
C LEU A 204 -28.41 -23.07 -4.67
N SER A 205 -29.36 -22.23 -4.26
CA SER A 205 -30.76 -22.33 -4.68
C SER A 205 -30.92 -22.32 -6.20
N MET A 206 -30.24 -21.40 -6.90
CA MET A 206 -30.33 -21.31 -8.36
C MET A 206 -29.62 -22.48 -9.06
N ALA A 207 -28.41 -22.82 -8.62
CA ALA A 207 -27.65 -23.91 -9.22
C ALA A 207 -28.40 -25.25 -9.09
N LYS A 208 -29.00 -25.51 -7.93
CA LYS A 208 -29.76 -26.74 -7.72
C LYS A 208 -31.03 -26.76 -8.55
N PHE A 209 -31.76 -25.65 -8.65
CA PHE A 209 -32.91 -25.51 -9.54
C PHE A 209 -32.59 -25.89 -11.00
N LEU A 210 -31.47 -25.39 -11.53
CA LEU A 210 -31.03 -25.71 -12.89
C LEU A 210 -30.63 -27.18 -13.05
N SER A 211 -30.02 -27.77 -12.02
CA SER A 211 -29.64 -29.20 -12.03
C SER A 211 -30.83 -30.16 -11.93
N ILE A 212 -31.93 -29.75 -11.28
CA ILE A 212 -33.15 -30.57 -11.12
C ILE A 212 -33.82 -30.86 -12.46
N ALA A 213 -33.59 -30.06 -13.50
CA ALA A 213 -34.05 -30.36 -14.86
C ALA A 213 -33.45 -31.66 -15.44
N THR A 214 -32.57 -32.37 -14.72
CA THR A 214 -31.86 -33.56 -15.18
C THR A 214 -31.88 -34.77 -14.22
N TYR A 215 -32.44 -34.68 -13.01
CA TYR A 215 -32.35 -35.76 -12.01
C TYR A 215 -33.52 -35.77 -10.99
N ASP A 216 -33.84 -36.97 -10.47
CA ASP A 216 -34.90 -37.35 -9.50
C ASP A 216 -35.50 -36.19 -8.69
N GLU A 217 -36.74 -35.83 -9.06
CA GLU A 217 -37.46 -34.64 -8.56
C GLU A 217 -37.95 -34.78 -7.11
N SER A 218 -38.03 -36.01 -6.58
CA SER A 218 -38.75 -36.31 -5.34
C SER A 218 -38.01 -35.95 -4.04
N LYS A 219 -36.72 -35.61 -4.10
CA LYS A 219 -35.87 -35.29 -2.93
C LYS A 219 -35.04 -34.02 -3.08
N ALA A 220 -35.35 -33.21 -4.08
CA ALA A 220 -34.58 -32.00 -4.32
C ALA A 220 -34.97 -30.89 -3.32
N PRO A 221 -34.01 -30.13 -2.78
CA PRO A 221 -34.32 -29.00 -1.91
C PRO A 221 -35.19 -27.94 -2.59
N CYS A 222 -36.11 -27.40 -1.80
CA CYS A 222 -37.04 -26.33 -2.18
C CYS A 222 -36.38 -24.97 -2.21
N GLY A 223 -35.39 -24.77 -1.34
CA GLY A 223 -34.53 -23.61 -1.32
C GLY A 223 -33.33 -23.85 -0.44
N TYR A 224 -32.39 -22.92 -0.50
CA TYR A 224 -31.30 -22.81 0.45
C TYR A 224 -31.44 -21.48 1.17
N GLY A 225 -31.17 -21.51 2.47
CA GLY A 225 -31.29 -20.37 3.35
C GLY A 225 -30.14 -20.26 4.32
N VAL A 226 -30.13 -19.18 5.07
CA VAL A 226 -29.21 -18.97 6.19
C VAL A 226 -30.02 -18.84 7.47
N HIS A 227 -29.69 -19.68 8.45
CA HIS A 227 -30.27 -19.66 9.79
C HIS A 227 -29.28 -19.04 10.78
N PHE A 228 -29.76 -18.09 11.56
CA PHE A 228 -29.01 -17.43 12.62
C PHE A 228 -29.50 -17.91 13.98
N GLU A 229 -28.82 -18.92 14.55
CA GLU A 229 -29.25 -19.66 15.75
C GLU A 229 -28.75 -19.04 17.07
N ALA A 230 -27.50 -18.56 17.08
CA ALA A 230 -26.82 -18.14 18.30
C ALA A 230 -26.09 -16.80 18.13
N THR A 231 -25.51 -16.30 19.22
CA THR A 231 -24.78 -15.03 19.24
C THR A 231 -23.52 -15.03 18.38
N SER A 232 -23.03 -16.19 17.92
CA SER A 232 -21.81 -16.28 17.11
C SER A 232 -21.85 -17.37 16.03
N THR A 233 -22.95 -18.09 15.88
CA THR A 233 -23.06 -19.18 14.90
C THR A 233 -24.23 -18.97 13.97
N PHE A 234 -24.00 -19.34 12.72
CA PHE A 234 -25.00 -19.30 11.66
C PHE A 234 -24.68 -20.41 10.67
N LEU A 235 -25.68 -20.87 9.94
CA LEU A 235 -25.54 -22.05 9.09
C LEU A 235 -26.31 -21.87 7.78
N ILE A 236 -25.82 -22.51 6.73
CA ILE A 236 -26.61 -22.71 5.52
C ILE A 236 -27.47 -23.95 5.76
N PHE A 237 -28.77 -23.81 5.51
CA PHE A 237 -29.70 -24.93 5.51
C PHE A 237 -30.34 -25.09 4.12
N LYS A 238 -30.87 -26.28 3.88
CA LYS A 238 -31.69 -26.63 2.72
C LYS A 238 -33.09 -26.98 3.20
N ASP A 239 -34.07 -26.30 2.66
CA ASP A 239 -35.48 -26.55 2.94
C ASP A 239 -35.93 -27.77 2.14
N LEU A 240 -36.40 -28.82 2.81
CA LEU A 240 -36.78 -30.10 2.20
C LEU A 240 -38.30 -30.25 2.14
N PRO A 241 -38.85 -30.89 1.09
CA PRO A 241 -40.27 -31.21 1.07
C PRO A 241 -40.60 -32.22 2.19
N VAL A 242 -41.77 -32.05 2.82
CA VAL A 242 -42.26 -32.95 3.88
C VAL A 242 -42.80 -34.26 3.29
N ASP A 243 -43.43 -34.19 2.11
CA ASP A 243 -44.03 -35.34 1.42
C ASP A 243 -43.37 -35.61 0.06
N SER A 244 -43.31 -36.88 -0.34
CA SER A 244 -42.71 -37.33 -1.61
C SER A 244 -43.52 -36.97 -2.87
N ASP A 245 -44.77 -36.56 -2.69
CA ASP A 245 -45.77 -36.63 -3.76
C ASP A 245 -45.94 -35.31 -4.51
N SER A 246 -45.39 -34.20 -4.01
CA SER A 246 -45.38 -32.94 -4.75
C SER A 246 -44.20 -32.06 -4.40
N ARG A 247 -43.65 -31.42 -5.44
CA ARG A 247 -42.48 -30.54 -5.36
C ARG A 247 -42.77 -29.41 -4.36
N CYS A 248 -42.12 -29.47 -3.21
CA CYS A 248 -42.20 -28.47 -2.14
C CYS A 248 -43.55 -28.31 -1.44
N SER A 249 -44.40 -29.33 -1.48
CA SER A 249 -45.57 -29.35 -0.62
C SER A 249 -45.17 -29.65 0.83
N GLY A 250 -45.67 -28.82 1.75
CA GLY A 250 -45.42 -28.98 3.18
C GLY A 250 -44.10 -28.39 3.70
N ALA A 251 -43.25 -27.83 2.82
CA ALA A 251 -42.03 -27.14 3.23
C ALA A 251 -42.37 -25.96 4.17
N ASP A 252 -41.69 -25.90 5.32
CA ASP A 252 -41.99 -24.96 6.39
C ASP A 252 -41.19 -23.64 6.29
N ASN A 253 -40.24 -23.59 5.35
CA ASN A 253 -39.38 -22.44 5.05
C ASN A 253 -38.49 -22.00 6.22
N ILE A 254 -38.24 -22.89 7.17
CA ILE A 254 -37.40 -22.63 8.34
C ILE A 254 -36.32 -23.70 8.45
N TYR A 255 -35.34 -23.47 9.33
CA TYR A 255 -34.43 -24.54 9.70
C TYR A 255 -35.08 -25.43 10.77
N SER A 256 -35.36 -26.68 10.40
CA SER A 256 -36.06 -27.65 11.27
C SER A 256 -35.16 -28.72 11.89
N GLY A 257 -33.86 -28.75 11.55
CA GLY A 257 -32.86 -29.54 12.26
C GLY A 257 -31.74 -30.14 11.40
N PRO A 258 -30.97 -31.11 11.93
CA PRO A 258 -29.73 -31.60 11.32
C PRO A 258 -29.89 -32.22 9.92
N SER A 259 -31.09 -32.68 9.55
CA SER A 259 -31.38 -33.20 8.21
C SER A 259 -31.30 -32.12 7.12
N GLU A 260 -31.54 -30.87 7.50
CA GLU A 260 -31.53 -29.70 6.62
C GLU A 260 -30.20 -28.94 6.70
N LEU A 261 -29.32 -29.32 7.61
CA LEU A 261 -28.00 -28.71 7.73
C LEU A 261 -27.16 -29.01 6.49
N GLU A 262 -26.63 -27.96 5.87
CA GLU A 262 -25.67 -28.06 4.77
C GLU A 262 -24.25 -27.75 5.27
N GLU A 263 -24.07 -26.59 5.91
CA GLU A 263 -22.76 -26.17 6.42
C GLU A 263 -22.93 -25.16 7.56
N SER A 264 -22.10 -25.25 8.61
CA SER A 264 -22.11 -24.34 9.76
C SER A 264 -20.90 -23.43 9.79
N PHE A 265 -21.10 -22.21 10.30
CA PHE A 265 -20.10 -21.16 10.39
C PHE A 265 -20.10 -20.55 11.79
N SER A 266 -18.92 -20.12 12.23
CA SER A 266 -18.74 -19.38 13.48
C SER A 266 -18.05 -18.04 13.20
N LEU A 267 -18.52 -16.99 13.86
CA LEU A 267 -17.89 -15.69 13.84
C LEU A 267 -16.54 -15.70 14.58
N ASP A 268 -15.68 -14.72 14.25
CA ASP A 268 -14.53 -14.37 15.08
C ASP A 268 -14.99 -14.09 16.52
N PRO A 269 -14.31 -14.59 17.57
CA PRO A 269 -14.72 -14.43 18.97
C PRO A 269 -14.95 -12.98 19.41
N ARG A 270 -14.38 -12.00 18.68
CA ARG A 270 -14.51 -10.56 18.94
C ARG A 270 -15.81 -9.94 18.43
N VAL A 271 -16.62 -10.69 17.69
CA VAL A 271 -17.84 -10.22 17.02
C VAL A 271 -19.01 -11.12 17.40
N LEU A 272 -20.17 -10.50 17.66
CA LEU A 272 -21.40 -11.18 18.04
C LEU A 272 -22.56 -10.65 17.20
N PHE A 273 -23.54 -11.50 16.95
CA PHE A 273 -24.85 -11.10 16.41
C PHE A 273 -25.71 -10.47 17.51
N ASP A 274 -26.49 -9.45 17.13
CA ASP A 274 -27.54 -8.85 17.99
C ASP A 274 -28.89 -9.56 17.81
N SER A 275 -29.18 -10.00 16.58
CA SER A 275 -30.46 -10.63 16.22
C SER A 275 -30.38 -12.14 16.52
N LEU A 276 -31.30 -12.64 17.34
CA LEU A 276 -31.43 -14.07 17.66
C LEU A 276 -32.66 -14.64 16.95
N ASN A 277 -32.46 -15.76 16.25
CA ASN A 277 -33.46 -16.54 15.51
C ASN A 277 -34.05 -15.81 14.30
N LEU A 278 -33.28 -15.84 13.21
CA LEU A 278 -33.69 -15.33 11.92
C LEU A 278 -33.38 -16.38 10.84
N ASP A 279 -34.36 -16.68 10.00
CA ASP A 279 -34.19 -17.46 8.78
C ASP A 279 -34.35 -16.57 7.56
N ILE A 280 -33.43 -16.71 6.61
CA ILE A 280 -33.50 -16.07 5.30
C ILE A 280 -33.40 -17.16 4.26
N LEU A 281 -34.53 -17.54 3.65
CA LEU A 281 -34.62 -18.58 2.65
C LEU A 281 -34.76 -18.00 1.25
N PHE A 282 -33.99 -18.53 0.30
CA PHE A 282 -34.05 -18.16 -1.12
C PHE A 282 -34.70 -19.27 -1.94
N ILE A 283 -35.88 -19.02 -2.50
CA ILE A 283 -36.65 -19.99 -3.29
C ILE A 283 -36.48 -19.68 -4.79
N PRO A 284 -36.04 -20.64 -5.63
CA PRO A 284 -35.95 -20.49 -7.09
C PRO A 284 -37.31 -20.66 -7.81
N PRO A 285 -37.45 -20.28 -9.10
CA PRO A 285 -36.47 -19.65 -9.99
C PRO A 285 -36.43 -18.11 -9.94
N ASP A 286 -37.53 -17.49 -9.52
CA ASP A 286 -37.59 -16.06 -9.22
C ASP A 286 -37.29 -15.96 -7.72
N PRO A 287 -36.19 -15.33 -7.28
CA PRO A 287 -35.66 -15.45 -5.92
C PRO A 287 -36.58 -14.76 -4.90
N LYS A 288 -37.72 -15.39 -4.62
CA LYS A 288 -38.59 -15.04 -3.52
C LYS A 288 -37.81 -15.30 -2.25
N VAL A 289 -37.60 -14.24 -1.48
CA VAL A 289 -36.96 -14.35 -0.17
C VAL A 289 -38.05 -14.49 0.87
N VAL A 290 -38.02 -15.61 1.60
CA VAL A 290 -38.87 -15.83 2.77
C VAL A 290 -38.02 -15.51 3.98
N ILE A 291 -38.52 -14.60 4.80
CA ILE A 291 -37.86 -14.17 6.03
C ILE A 291 -38.72 -14.65 7.19
N THR A 292 -38.11 -15.38 8.12
CA THR A 292 -38.80 -15.86 9.33
C THR A 292 -38.09 -15.32 10.57
N PRO A 293 -38.78 -14.58 11.47
CA PRO A 293 -40.19 -14.21 11.43
C PRO A 293 -40.54 -13.25 10.27
N SER A 294 -41.79 -13.31 9.79
CA SER A 294 -42.27 -12.56 8.62
C SER A 294 -42.08 -11.05 8.78
N GLN A 295 -41.30 -10.45 7.88
CA GLN A 295 -41.00 -9.02 7.81
C GLN A 295 -40.65 -8.62 6.37
N ASP A 296 -40.79 -7.34 6.03
CA ASP A 296 -40.46 -6.80 4.69
C ASP A 296 -38.94 -6.68 4.44
N GLU A 297 -38.17 -6.53 5.52
CA GLU A 297 -36.71 -6.41 5.48
C GLU A 297 -36.10 -7.07 6.73
N ALA A 298 -35.21 -8.03 6.52
CA ALA A 298 -34.39 -8.64 7.56
C ALA A 298 -33.20 -7.74 7.87
N THR A 299 -32.93 -7.52 9.16
CA THR A 299 -31.71 -6.82 9.61
C THR A 299 -30.86 -7.74 10.48
N VAL A 300 -29.67 -8.08 9.99
CA VAL A 300 -28.63 -8.79 10.74
C VAL A 300 -27.64 -7.76 11.26
N VAL A 301 -27.55 -7.60 12.58
CA VAL A 301 -26.62 -6.65 13.21
C VAL A 301 -25.44 -7.42 13.79
N LEU A 302 -24.23 -7.03 13.41
CA LEU A 302 -23.00 -7.52 14.02
C LEU A 302 -22.44 -6.42 14.94
N LYS A 303 -22.01 -6.81 16.14
CA LYS A 303 -21.43 -5.90 17.14
C LYS A 303 -20.09 -6.44 17.66
N THR A 304 -19.21 -5.54 18.06
CA THR A 304 -18.03 -5.91 18.86
C THR A 304 -18.47 -6.34 20.27
N ILE A 305 -17.71 -7.21 20.96
CA ILE A 305 -18.05 -7.68 22.33
C ILE A 305 -18.31 -6.52 23.31
N ASP A 306 -17.54 -5.43 23.17
CA ASP A 306 -17.67 -4.25 24.02
C ASP A 306 -18.86 -3.35 23.66
N GLY A 307 -19.61 -3.68 22.61
CA GLY A 307 -20.74 -2.89 22.10
C GLY A 307 -20.36 -1.54 21.51
N SER A 308 -19.07 -1.24 21.35
CA SER A 308 -18.60 0.09 20.93
C SER A 308 -18.85 0.38 19.44
N LYS A 309 -18.88 -0.67 18.61
CA LYS A 309 -19.12 -0.57 17.16
C LYS A 309 -20.12 -1.62 16.72
N SER A 310 -20.95 -1.25 15.74
CA SER A 310 -21.92 -2.13 15.12
C SER A 310 -22.00 -1.88 13.62
N VAL A 311 -22.26 -2.92 12.85
CA VAL A 311 -22.58 -2.84 11.42
C VAL A 311 -23.88 -3.58 11.15
N LYS A 312 -24.64 -3.12 10.16
CA LYS A 312 -25.94 -3.73 9.80
C LYS A 312 -25.89 -4.29 8.40
N ILE A 313 -26.49 -5.46 8.22
CA ILE A 313 -26.74 -6.09 6.93
C ILE A 313 -28.25 -6.16 6.77
N LYS A 314 -28.77 -5.56 5.71
CA LYS A 314 -30.19 -5.54 5.40
C LYS A 314 -30.48 -6.42 4.20
N ILE A 315 -31.54 -7.21 4.28
CA ILE A 315 -31.98 -8.12 3.23
C ILE A 315 -33.48 -7.88 3.02
N ASN A 316 -33.87 -7.39 1.85
CA ASN A 316 -35.29 -7.20 1.53
C ASN A 316 -35.91 -8.48 0.91
N SER A 317 -37.24 -8.49 0.80
CA SER A 317 -38.00 -9.59 0.19
C SER A 317 -37.65 -9.89 -1.29
N ALA A 318 -36.97 -8.96 -1.98
CA ALA A 318 -36.44 -9.15 -3.34
C ALA A 318 -35.02 -9.76 -3.37
N GLY A 319 -34.43 -10.04 -2.20
CA GLY A 319 -33.11 -10.61 -2.07
C GLY A 319 -31.97 -9.68 -2.46
N GLN A 320 -32.20 -8.37 -2.33
CA GLN A 320 -31.15 -7.36 -2.33
C GLN A 320 -30.49 -7.32 -0.94
N ILE A 321 -29.17 -7.39 -0.91
CA ILE A 321 -28.37 -7.32 0.30
C ILE A 321 -27.67 -5.96 0.32
N THR A 322 -27.88 -5.17 1.38
CA THR A 322 -27.25 -3.86 1.58
C THR A 322 -26.56 -3.79 2.94
N THR A 323 -25.58 -2.90 3.06
CA THR A 323 -24.79 -2.68 4.27
C THR A 323 -24.93 -1.25 4.76
N GLU A 324 -25.09 -1.07 6.07
CA GLU A 324 -25.14 0.23 6.75
C GLU A 324 -24.15 0.32 7.91
#